data_AF-A0A6I9P8W0-F1
#
_entry.id   AF-A0A6I9P8W0-F1
#
_cell.length_a   1.000
_cell.length_b   1.000
_cell.length_c   1.000
_cell.angle_alpha   90.00
_cell.angle_beta   90.00
_cell.angle_gamma   90.00
#
_symmetry.space_group_name_H-M   'P 1'
#
loop_
_entity.id
_entity.type
_entity.pdbx_description
1 polymer ?
#
loop_
_entity_poly.entity_id
_entity_poly.type
_entity_poly.pdbx_seq_one_letter_code
_entity_poly.pdbx_strand_id
1 'polypeptide(L)'
;MSPGKLAVIFGLGVAAGFIIKIGDPLDSWYPVWRETGLLARAVVCLIAGGSLFTLGWLHGFLFGPLELLRGPDDVGYIVENGRSKAQAANEVRRRRRTGDLPPVYPNGWYRVLDSRMLRRGEVRSVTVLGEQVAVFRGQDGEAYVVDAYCPHLGANLAVGGQVVGNCIECPFHGWQFRGTDGKCVKIPYAEKVPEFAKVRIWPSCELNGQVLVWFHCDGEDPQWLVPEQQEITTGEWVYRGRTEHFINAHIQEIPENAADIAHLGHLHTPAIVSGVDLRCTNSKTWEFLRHDWKVQWEPEAEPNKHCSQMLVKHALTVFGSTWHLLDVCVLARQIKHLLNCTSTQEN
;
A
#
# COMPACT_ATOMS: atom_id res chain seq x y z
N MET A 1 2.44 20.33 -4.04
CA MET A 1 3.59 20.51 -4.95
C MET A 1 4.68 19.57 -4.47
N SER A 2 5.28 18.72 -5.33
CA SER A 2 6.27 17.73 -4.86
C SER A 2 7.53 18.42 -4.31
N PRO A 3 8.25 17.83 -3.35
CA PRO A 3 9.47 18.42 -2.77
C PRO A 3 10.50 18.82 -3.83
N GLY A 4 10.61 18.04 -4.91
CA GLY A 4 11.48 18.35 -6.04
C GLY A 4 11.08 19.62 -6.82
N LYS A 5 9.79 19.94 -6.94
CA LYS A 5 9.34 21.18 -7.60
C LYS A 5 9.62 22.41 -6.73
N LEU A 6 9.54 22.28 -5.40
CA LEU A 6 9.91 23.35 -4.47
C LEU A 6 11.43 23.61 -4.51
N ALA A 7 12.25 22.57 -4.54
CA ALA A 7 13.71 22.68 -4.64
C ALA A 7 14.17 23.34 -5.96
N VAL A 8 13.49 23.05 -7.08
CA VAL A 8 13.78 23.70 -8.38
C VAL A 8 13.40 25.18 -8.36
N ILE A 9 12.24 25.55 -7.81
CA ILE A 9 11.83 26.96 -7.71
C ILE A 9 12.75 27.74 -6.77
N PHE A 10 13.14 27.14 -5.64
CA PHE A 10 14.05 27.78 -4.69
C PHE A 10 15.47 27.88 -5.25
N GLY A 11 15.95 26.83 -5.94
CA GLY A 11 17.26 26.83 -6.61
C GLY A 11 17.34 27.84 -7.75
N LEU A 12 16.29 27.97 -8.57
CA LEU A 12 16.20 28.99 -9.62
C LEU A 12 16.07 30.41 -9.05
N GLY A 13 15.34 30.58 -7.95
CA GLY A 13 15.18 31.87 -7.26
C GLY A 13 16.49 32.36 -6.61
N VAL A 14 17.23 31.47 -5.95
CA VAL A 14 18.55 31.77 -5.38
C VAL A 14 19.57 32.03 -6.48
N ALA A 15 19.59 31.22 -7.55
CA ALA A 15 20.47 31.47 -8.71
C ALA A 15 20.15 32.81 -9.40
N ALA A 16 18.86 33.17 -9.55
CA ALA A 16 18.46 34.48 -10.07
C ALA A 16 18.89 35.63 -9.15
N GLY A 17 18.84 35.46 -7.82
CA GLY A 17 19.33 36.44 -6.84
C GLY A 17 20.86 36.62 -6.87
N PHE A 18 21.62 35.58 -7.22
CA PHE A 18 23.08 35.67 -7.43
C PHE A 18 23.45 36.29 -8.79
N ILE A 19 22.54 36.25 -9.76
CA ILE A 19 22.76 36.79 -11.12
C ILE A 19 22.30 38.25 -11.25
N ILE A 20 21.22 38.64 -10.57
CA ILE A 20 20.62 39.98 -10.65
C ILE A 20 21.11 40.80 -9.45
N LYS A 21 21.83 41.89 -9.72
CA LYS A 21 22.28 42.89 -8.73
C LYS A 21 21.14 43.26 -7.77
N ILE A 22 21.13 42.69 -6.57
CA ILE A 22 20.41 43.22 -5.42
C ILE A 22 21.49 43.73 -4.47
N GLY A 23 21.45 45.03 -4.18
CA GLY A 23 22.36 45.68 -3.26
C GLY A 23 22.18 45.15 -1.83
N ASP A 24 23.32 44.91 -1.16
CA ASP A 24 23.55 44.48 0.24
C ASP A 24 23.25 43.01 0.63
N PRO A 25 23.93 42.40 1.63
CA PRO A 25 25.18 42.71 2.36
C PRO A 25 26.27 41.62 2.18
N LEU A 26 26.12 40.72 1.20
CA LEU A 26 27.13 39.69 0.85
C LEU A 26 28.33 40.27 0.07
N ASP A 27 28.29 41.57 -0.20
CA ASP A 27 29.15 42.28 -1.14
C ASP A 27 30.61 42.38 -0.67
N SER A 28 30.88 42.09 0.61
CA SER A 28 32.22 42.06 1.22
C SER A 28 32.88 40.67 1.25
N TRP A 29 32.16 39.59 0.95
CA TRP A 29 32.64 38.22 1.26
C TRP A 29 33.41 37.52 0.13
N TYR A 30 33.25 37.92 -1.15
CA TYR A 30 33.86 37.19 -2.28
C TYR A 30 34.31 38.09 -3.46
N PRO A 31 35.46 38.78 -3.35
CA PRO A 31 36.00 39.64 -4.43
C PRO A 31 36.25 38.87 -5.74
N VAL A 32 36.65 37.60 -5.68
CA VAL A 32 36.87 36.72 -6.84
C VAL A 32 35.59 36.50 -7.65
N TRP A 33 34.43 36.41 -6.98
CA TRP A 33 33.15 36.24 -7.68
C TRP A 33 32.81 37.47 -8.52
N ARG A 34 33.18 38.67 -8.05
CA ARG A 34 32.91 39.95 -8.74
C ARG A 34 33.74 40.11 -10.02
N GLU A 35 34.92 39.51 -10.10
CA GLU A 35 35.80 39.54 -11.28
C GLU A 35 35.47 38.45 -12.32
N THR A 36 34.75 37.39 -11.92
CA THR A 36 34.29 36.38 -12.87
C THR A 36 33.21 36.93 -13.81
N GLY A 37 33.39 36.73 -15.12
CA GLY A 37 32.42 37.17 -16.14
C GLY A 37 31.06 36.46 -16.02
N LEU A 38 30.01 37.08 -16.56
CA LEU A 38 28.62 36.59 -16.48
C LEU A 38 28.48 35.12 -16.92
N LEU A 39 29.20 34.73 -17.99
CA LEU A 39 29.20 33.35 -18.49
C LEU A 39 29.78 32.37 -17.46
N ALA A 40 30.88 32.71 -16.81
CA ALA A 40 31.50 31.85 -15.80
C ALA A 40 30.59 31.66 -14.58
N ARG A 41 29.92 32.74 -14.13
CA ARG A 41 28.93 32.66 -13.04
C ARG A 41 27.74 31.80 -13.42
N ALA A 42 27.22 31.97 -14.65
CA ALA A 42 26.12 31.15 -15.15
C ALA A 42 26.50 29.66 -15.20
N VAL A 43 27.72 29.33 -15.66
CA VAL A 43 28.23 27.96 -15.67
C VAL A 43 28.34 27.38 -14.25
N VAL A 44 28.89 28.14 -13.29
CA VAL A 44 28.98 27.69 -11.88
C VAL A 44 27.58 27.47 -11.29
N CYS A 45 26.62 28.38 -11.53
CA CYS A 45 25.23 28.20 -11.09
C CYS A 45 24.58 26.96 -11.71
N LEU A 46 24.81 26.68 -13.00
CA LEU A 46 24.29 25.51 -13.68
C LEU A 46 24.89 24.21 -13.12
N ILE A 47 26.20 24.17 -12.85
CA ILE A 47 26.87 23.01 -12.25
C ILE A 47 26.38 22.79 -10.82
N ALA A 48 26.25 23.84 -10.02
CA ALA A 48 25.74 23.76 -8.65
C ALA A 48 24.27 23.28 -8.64
N GLY A 49 23.43 23.83 -9.51
CA GLY A 49 22.04 23.42 -9.68
C GLY A 49 21.92 21.95 -10.14
N GLY A 50 22.73 21.54 -11.11
CA GLY A 50 22.80 20.15 -11.58
C GLY A 50 23.28 19.17 -10.50
N SER A 51 24.28 19.58 -9.70
CA SER A 51 24.78 18.79 -8.57
C SER A 51 23.72 18.62 -7.49
N LEU A 52 23.06 19.70 -7.09
CA LEU A 52 21.97 19.65 -6.10
C LEU A 52 20.78 18.82 -6.59
N PHE A 53 20.43 18.94 -7.88
CA PHE A 53 19.40 18.10 -8.48
C PHE A 53 19.79 16.62 -8.46
N THR A 54 21.03 16.29 -8.85
CA THR A 54 21.53 14.91 -8.85
C THR A 54 21.58 14.32 -7.45
N LEU A 55 22.08 15.08 -6.47
CA LEU A 55 22.08 14.67 -5.06
C LEU A 55 20.66 14.49 -4.52
N GLY A 56 19.74 15.40 -4.84
CA GLY A 56 18.33 15.28 -4.46
C GLY A 56 17.65 14.06 -5.09
N TRP A 57 17.94 13.78 -6.37
CA TRP A 57 17.44 12.59 -7.07
C TRP A 57 18.02 11.30 -6.48
N LEU A 58 19.34 11.23 -6.25
CA LEU A 58 20.01 10.09 -5.61
C LEU A 58 19.47 9.86 -4.20
N HIS A 59 19.29 10.92 -3.42
CA HIS A 59 18.69 10.81 -2.09
C HIS A 59 17.26 10.27 -2.16
N GLY A 60 16.43 10.78 -3.09
CA GLY A 60 15.09 10.26 -3.32
C GLY A 60 15.07 8.80 -3.76
N PHE A 61 16.02 8.38 -4.61
CA PHE A 61 16.15 7.01 -5.08
C PHE A 61 16.62 6.05 -3.98
N LEU A 62 17.59 6.45 -3.15
CA LEU A 62 18.18 5.60 -2.11
C LEU A 62 17.35 5.57 -0.82
N PHE A 63 16.66 6.65 -0.49
CA PHE A 63 16.00 6.82 0.81
C PHE A 63 14.50 7.10 0.72
N GLY A 64 13.97 7.41 -0.47
CA GLY A 64 12.54 7.59 -0.67
C GLY A 64 11.77 6.27 -0.54
N PRO A 65 10.49 6.30 -0.15
CA PRO A 65 9.69 5.09 -0.10
C PRO A 65 9.53 4.46 -1.49
N LEU A 66 9.76 3.15 -1.59
CA LEU A 66 9.54 2.39 -2.83
C LEU A 66 8.05 2.12 -3.01
N GLU A 67 7.45 2.66 -4.07
CA GLU A 67 6.04 2.44 -4.42
C GLU A 67 5.96 1.65 -5.73
N LEU A 68 5.69 0.34 -5.65
CA LEU A 68 5.57 -0.52 -6.82
C LEU A 68 4.12 -1.00 -6.96
N LEU A 69 3.34 -0.34 -7.82
CA LEU A 69 1.95 -0.70 -8.09
C LEU A 69 1.88 -1.42 -9.44
N ARG A 70 1.37 -2.65 -9.46
CA ARG A 70 1.19 -3.44 -10.68
C ARG A 70 -0.28 -3.69 -10.92
N GLY A 71 -0.79 -3.11 -12.00
CA GLY A 71 -2.15 -3.33 -12.45
C GLY A 71 -2.35 -4.76 -12.97
N PRO A 72 -3.60 -5.15 -13.27
CA PRO A 72 -3.88 -6.48 -13.78
C PRO A 72 -3.06 -6.83 -15.03
N ASP A 73 -2.82 -5.88 -15.93
CA ASP A 73 -2.04 -6.07 -17.15
C ASP A 73 -0.52 -6.13 -16.94
N ASP A 74 -0.02 -5.70 -15.77
CA ASP A 74 1.38 -5.80 -15.37
C ASP A 74 1.71 -7.14 -14.69
N VAL A 75 0.70 -7.91 -14.31
CA VAL A 75 0.86 -9.18 -13.61
C VAL A 75 0.49 -10.36 -14.53
N GLY A 76 1.49 -11.18 -14.88
CA GLY A 76 1.24 -12.55 -15.33
C GLY A 76 0.67 -12.75 -16.75
N TYR A 77 0.47 -11.70 -17.54
CA TYR A 77 0.04 -11.85 -18.95
C TYR A 77 1.21 -11.77 -19.91
N ILE A 78 1.56 -12.91 -20.51
CA ILE A 78 2.57 -13.02 -21.55
C ILE A 78 1.94 -12.59 -22.89
N VAL A 79 2.54 -11.60 -23.54
CA VAL A 79 2.10 -11.10 -24.83
C VAL A 79 2.69 -11.95 -25.95
N GLU A 80 1.85 -12.51 -26.81
CA GLU A 80 2.25 -13.07 -28.10
C GLU A 80 2.33 -11.96 -29.16
N ASN A 81 3.21 -12.13 -30.16
CA ASN A 81 3.49 -11.12 -31.18
C ASN A 81 2.21 -10.58 -31.84
N GLY A 82 2.10 -9.25 -31.93
CA GLY A 82 0.98 -8.56 -32.59
C GLY A 82 -0.25 -8.30 -31.71
N ARG A 83 -0.22 -8.66 -30.41
CA ARG A 83 -1.32 -8.43 -29.46
C ARG A 83 -0.94 -7.44 -28.39
N SER A 84 -1.92 -6.75 -27.80
CA SER A 84 -1.69 -5.94 -26.60
C SER A 84 -1.81 -6.79 -25.32
N LYS A 85 -1.16 -6.35 -24.23
CA LYS A 85 -1.31 -6.96 -22.89
C LYS A 85 -2.78 -7.06 -22.46
N ALA A 86 -3.56 -6.00 -22.69
CA ALA A 86 -4.99 -5.99 -22.38
C ALA A 86 -5.78 -7.04 -23.17
N GLN A 87 -5.45 -7.26 -24.45
CA GLN A 87 -6.08 -8.31 -25.26
C GLN A 87 -5.75 -9.70 -24.75
N ALA A 88 -4.49 -9.95 -24.36
CA ALA A 88 -4.07 -11.21 -23.75
C ALA A 88 -4.81 -11.44 -22.42
N ALA A 89 -4.87 -10.42 -21.56
CA ALA A 89 -5.56 -10.47 -20.27
C ALA A 89 -7.05 -10.78 -20.41
N ASN A 90 -7.75 -10.07 -21.31
CA ASN A 90 -9.18 -10.28 -21.56
C ASN A 90 -9.49 -11.65 -22.17
N GLU A 91 -8.57 -12.21 -22.96
CA GLU A 91 -8.74 -13.57 -23.47
C GLU A 91 -8.54 -14.62 -22.38
N VAL A 92 -7.48 -14.52 -21.58
CA VAL A 92 -7.25 -15.45 -20.46
C VAL A 92 -8.44 -15.43 -19.50
N ARG A 93 -8.96 -14.24 -19.17
CA ARG A 93 -10.18 -14.10 -18.35
C ARG A 93 -11.39 -14.82 -18.95
N ARG A 94 -11.60 -14.71 -20.26
CA ARG A 94 -12.72 -15.37 -20.97
C ARG A 94 -12.56 -16.88 -21.08
N ARG A 95 -11.32 -17.37 -21.24
CA ARG A 95 -11.01 -18.80 -21.35
C ARG A 95 -10.94 -19.50 -20.00
N ARG A 96 -10.67 -18.76 -18.92
CA ARG A 96 -10.55 -19.32 -17.57
C ARG A 96 -11.90 -19.88 -17.16
N ARG A 97 -11.98 -21.21 -17.09
CA ARG A 97 -13.07 -21.90 -16.41
C ARG A 97 -12.74 -21.94 -14.92
N THR A 98 -13.43 -21.11 -14.15
CA THR A 98 -13.48 -21.27 -12.70
C THR A 98 -14.40 -22.45 -12.42
N GLY A 99 -13.85 -23.54 -11.87
CA GLY A 99 -14.65 -24.62 -11.30
C GLY A 99 -15.36 -24.14 -10.03
N ASP A 100 -15.79 -25.07 -9.19
CA ASP A 100 -16.36 -24.72 -7.89
C ASP A 100 -15.27 -24.11 -7.00
N LEU A 101 -15.48 -22.87 -6.57
CA LEU A 101 -14.59 -22.16 -5.67
C LEU A 101 -15.15 -22.22 -4.24
N PRO A 102 -14.29 -22.27 -3.21
CA PRO A 102 -14.73 -22.05 -1.84
C PRO A 102 -15.29 -20.62 -1.67
N PRO A 103 -15.94 -20.30 -0.54
CA PRO A 103 -16.39 -18.95 -0.24
C PRO A 103 -15.26 -17.93 -0.44
N VAL A 104 -15.57 -16.86 -1.19
CA VAL A 104 -14.55 -15.94 -1.70
C VAL A 104 -13.86 -15.14 -0.59
N TYR A 105 -14.55 -14.92 0.54
CA TYR A 105 -14.10 -14.05 1.61
C TYR A 105 -14.08 -14.80 2.96
N PRO A 106 -12.90 -15.11 3.52
CA PRO A 106 -12.81 -15.63 4.89
C PRO A 106 -13.21 -14.58 5.94
N ASN A 107 -13.73 -15.02 7.08
CA ASN A 107 -14.03 -14.13 8.21
C ASN A 107 -12.73 -13.57 8.80
N GLY A 108 -12.65 -12.24 8.99
CA GLY A 108 -11.43 -11.62 9.52
C GLY A 108 -11.27 -10.14 9.19
N TRP A 109 -10.08 -9.63 9.49
CA TRP A 109 -9.67 -8.25 9.21
C TRP A 109 -9.02 -8.12 7.83
N TYR A 110 -9.47 -7.11 7.07
CA TYR A 110 -8.98 -6.77 5.74
C TYR A 110 -8.43 -5.35 5.73
N ARG A 111 -7.16 -5.19 5.33
CA ARG A 111 -6.59 -3.86 5.08
C ARG A 111 -7.30 -3.22 3.88
N VAL A 112 -7.76 -1.99 4.05
CA VAL A 112 -8.44 -1.21 2.99
C VAL A 112 -7.64 -0.02 2.50
N LEU A 113 -6.80 0.57 3.35
CA LEU A 113 -6.04 1.77 2.99
C LEU A 113 -4.82 1.94 3.88
N ASP A 114 -3.73 2.50 3.36
CA ASP A 114 -2.68 3.05 4.22
C ASP A 114 -3.18 4.32 4.91
N SER A 115 -3.07 4.36 6.23
CA SER A 115 -3.51 5.50 7.06
C SER A 115 -3.03 6.85 6.50
N ARG A 116 -1.77 6.90 6.05
CA ARG A 116 -1.10 8.11 5.54
C ARG A 116 -1.65 8.60 4.20
N MET A 117 -2.41 7.77 3.47
CA MET A 117 -3.10 8.18 2.24
C MET A 117 -4.43 8.88 2.50
N LEU A 118 -4.84 8.95 3.77
CA LEU A 118 -6.09 9.55 4.22
C LEU A 118 -5.79 10.69 5.19
N ARG A 119 -5.70 11.91 4.67
CA ARG A 119 -5.51 13.09 5.53
C ARG A 119 -6.82 13.46 6.22
N ARG A 120 -6.72 14.22 7.30
CA ARG A 120 -7.87 14.77 8.02
C ARG A 120 -8.79 15.52 7.04
N GLY A 121 -10.08 15.21 7.08
CA GLY A 121 -11.08 15.81 6.19
C GLY A 121 -11.11 15.23 4.77
N GLU A 122 -10.32 14.19 4.47
CA GLU A 122 -10.36 13.52 3.17
C GLU A 122 -11.27 12.29 3.19
N VAL A 123 -11.77 11.93 2.01
CA VAL A 123 -12.44 10.67 1.71
C VAL A 123 -11.73 9.96 0.55
N ARG A 124 -11.71 8.63 0.59
CA ARG A 124 -11.18 7.75 -0.45
C ARG A 124 -12.20 6.67 -0.78
N SER A 125 -12.31 6.36 -2.07
CA SER A 125 -13.08 5.21 -2.56
C SER A 125 -12.20 3.97 -2.56
N VAL A 126 -12.66 2.90 -1.93
CA VAL A 126 -11.97 1.60 -1.91
C VAL A 126 -12.96 0.51 -2.33
N THR A 127 -12.48 -0.47 -3.09
CA THR A 127 -13.24 -1.68 -3.41
C THR A 127 -12.67 -2.83 -2.60
N VAL A 128 -13.50 -3.48 -1.79
CA VAL A 128 -13.09 -4.55 -0.87
C VAL A 128 -14.26 -5.50 -0.69
N LEU A 129 -14.01 -6.81 -0.64
CA LEU A 129 -15.05 -7.82 -0.39
C LEU A 129 -16.24 -7.77 -1.37
N GLY A 130 -15.97 -7.39 -2.63
CA GLY A 130 -17.01 -7.24 -3.65
C GLY A 130 -17.84 -5.96 -3.54
N GLU A 131 -17.60 -5.15 -2.52
CA GLU A 131 -18.32 -3.93 -2.20
C GLU A 131 -17.46 -2.69 -2.49
N GLN A 132 -18.13 -1.55 -2.59
CA GLN A 132 -17.48 -0.25 -2.65
C GLN A 132 -17.74 0.53 -1.36
N VAL A 133 -16.67 1.02 -0.75
CA VAL A 133 -16.72 1.70 0.55
C VAL A 133 -16.12 3.11 0.46
N ALA A 134 -16.65 4.02 1.28
CA ALA A 134 -16.08 5.33 1.55
C ALA A 134 -15.25 5.25 2.83
N VAL A 135 -13.93 5.39 2.70
CA VAL A 135 -13.00 5.52 3.82
C VAL A 135 -12.72 7.01 4.03
N PHE A 136 -13.13 7.60 5.14
CA PHE A 136 -12.95 9.02 5.40
C PHE A 136 -12.37 9.31 6.78
N ARG A 137 -11.63 10.41 6.92
CA ARG A 137 -11.08 10.82 8.22
C ARG A 137 -11.79 12.04 8.75
N GLY A 138 -12.43 11.90 9.90
CA GLY A 138 -13.10 12.98 10.61
C GLY A 138 -12.15 14.09 11.05
N GLN A 139 -12.70 15.21 11.52
CA GLN A 139 -11.90 16.31 12.07
C GLN A 139 -11.28 15.97 13.44
N ASP A 140 -11.84 14.99 14.15
CA ASP A 140 -11.21 14.34 15.30
C ASP A 140 -9.92 13.60 14.94
N GLY A 141 -9.72 13.29 13.66
CA GLY A 141 -8.56 12.54 13.20
C GLY A 141 -8.81 11.03 13.15
N GLU A 142 -10.00 10.54 13.45
CA GLU A 142 -10.34 9.11 13.37
C GLU A 142 -10.73 8.72 11.94
N ALA A 143 -10.33 7.51 11.52
CA ALA A 143 -10.75 6.93 10.25
C ALA A 143 -12.06 6.15 10.40
N TYR A 144 -12.99 6.38 9.47
CA TYR A 144 -14.29 5.72 9.41
C TYR A 144 -14.47 5.04 8.07
N VAL A 145 -15.17 3.90 8.06
CA VAL A 145 -15.51 3.17 6.84
C VAL A 145 -17.01 2.93 6.77
N VAL A 146 -17.62 3.41 5.69
CA VAL A 146 -19.06 3.28 5.42
C VAL A 146 -19.29 2.79 4.01
N ASP A 147 -20.49 2.29 3.71
CA ASP A 147 -20.88 1.99 2.32
C ASP A 147 -20.73 3.23 1.44
N ALA A 148 -20.23 3.04 0.22
CA ALA A 148 -20.04 4.14 -0.71
C ALA A 148 -21.37 4.73 -1.19
N TYR A 149 -22.47 3.96 -1.19
CA TYR A 149 -23.73 4.40 -1.77
C TYR A 149 -24.67 4.98 -0.71
N CYS A 150 -25.09 6.23 -0.93
CA CYS A 150 -26.01 6.93 -0.04
C CYS A 150 -27.37 6.22 0.00
N PRO A 151 -27.94 5.93 1.19
CA PRO A 151 -29.22 5.23 1.33
C PRO A 151 -30.43 6.04 0.84
N HIS A 152 -30.25 7.32 0.49
CA HIS A 152 -31.30 8.15 -0.07
C HIS A 152 -31.63 7.76 -1.52
N LEU A 153 -30.71 8.03 -2.46
CA LEU A 153 -30.90 7.76 -3.90
C LEU A 153 -29.64 7.20 -4.57
N GLY A 154 -28.75 6.55 -3.80
CA GLY A 154 -27.61 5.81 -4.35
C GLY A 154 -26.45 6.66 -4.86
N ALA A 155 -26.36 7.94 -4.50
CA ALA A 155 -25.18 8.75 -4.84
C ALA A 155 -23.93 8.23 -4.14
N ASN A 156 -22.79 8.26 -4.84
CA ASN A 156 -21.53 7.76 -4.32
C ASN A 156 -20.86 8.79 -3.38
N LEU A 157 -20.87 8.49 -2.09
CA LEU A 157 -20.26 9.24 -1.00
C LEU A 157 -18.73 9.33 -1.12
N ALA A 158 -18.08 8.33 -1.71
CA ALA A 158 -16.62 8.27 -1.81
C ALA A 158 -16.04 9.07 -2.99
N VAL A 159 -16.83 9.28 -4.04
CA VAL A 159 -16.38 9.96 -5.27
C VAL A 159 -16.64 11.46 -5.22
N GLY A 160 -17.85 11.87 -4.82
CA GLY A 160 -18.23 13.29 -4.77
C GLY A 160 -18.44 13.84 -3.36
N GLY A 161 -18.53 12.97 -2.34
CA GLY A 161 -18.81 13.41 -0.98
C GLY A 161 -17.64 14.18 -0.35
N GLN A 162 -17.96 14.89 0.72
CA GLN A 162 -17.00 15.68 1.47
C GLN A 162 -17.14 15.45 2.98
N VAL A 163 -16.04 15.56 3.71
CA VAL A 163 -16.07 15.40 5.17
C VAL A 163 -16.49 16.72 5.82
N VAL A 164 -17.56 16.67 6.62
CA VAL A 164 -18.06 17.80 7.41
C VAL A 164 -18.04 17.40 8.89
N GLY A 165 -17.09 17.94 9.66
CA GLY A 165 -16.84 17.48 11.03
C GLY A 165 -16.42 16.01 11.03
N ASN A 166 -17.20 15.16 11.72
CA ASN A 166 -16.98 13.70 11.76
C ASN A 166 -18.06 12.95 10.95
N CYS A 167 -18.62 13.63 9.94
CA CYS A 167 -19.63 13.10 9.04
C CYS A 167 -19.15 13.13 7.60
N ILE A 168 -19.66 12.21 6.79
CA ILE A 168 -19.58 12.27 5.34
C ILE A 168 -20.85 12.91 4.79
N GLU A 169 -20.70 13.97 4.01
CA GLU A 169 -21.79 14.67 3.33
C GLU A 169 -21.95 14.15 1.91
N CYS A 170 -23.19 13.76 1.58
CA CYS A 170 -23.55 13.25 0.27
C CYS A 170 -23.50 14.36 -0.80
N PRO A 171 -22.85 14.13 -1.96
CA PRO A 171 -22.73 15.14 -3.01
C PRO A 171 -24.04 15.53 -3.66
N PHE A 172 -25.05 14.66 -3.60
CA PHE A 172 -26.28 14.87 -4.36
C PHE A 172 -27.24 15.82 -3.65
N HIS A 173 -27.45 15.61 -2.35
CA HIS A 173 -28.47 16.32 -1.58
C HIS A 173 -27.97 16.86 -0.23
N GLY A 174 -26.67 16.76 0.05
CA GLY A 174 -26.07 17.27 1.28
C GLY A 174 -26.47 16.53 2.56
N TRP A 175 -27.02 15.31 2.46
CA TRP A 175 -27.30 14.48 3.64
C TRP A 175 -25.99 14.13 4.32
N GLN A 176 -25.89 14.36 5.63
CA GLN A 176 -24.68 14.10 6.40
C GLN A 176 -24.85 12.85 7.25
N PHE A 177 -23.93 11.90 7.11
CA PHE A 177 -23.91 10.63 7.85
C PHE A 177 -22.71 10.58 8.78
N ARG A 178 -22.95 10.34 10.08
CA ARG A 178 -21.91 10.29 11.10
C ARG A 178 -21.04 9.04 10.96
N GLY A 179 -19.72 9.18 11.10
CA GLY A 179 -18.78 8.07 10.90
C GLY A 179 -18.88 6.95 11.92
N THR A 180 -19.16 7.25 13.19
CA THR A 180 -19.16 6.26 14.28
C THR A 180 -20.30 5.25 14.21
N ASP A 181 -21.46 5.65 13.70
CA ASP A 181 -22.66 4.82 13.70
C ASP A 181 -23.49 4.90 12.42
N GLY A 182 -23.05 5.66 11.42
CA GLY A 182 -23.69 5.82 10.13
C GLY A 182 -24.99 6.65 10.16
N LYS A 183 -25.44 7.12 11.32
CA LYS A 183 -26.72 7.83 11.44
C LYS A 183 -26.68 9.10 10.61
N CYS A 184 -27.76 9.37 9.88
CA CYS A 184 -27.97 10.67 9.27
C CYS A 184 -28.20 11.69 10.38
N VAL A 185 -27.35 12.72 10.44
CA VAL A 185 -27.42 13.76 11.48
C VAL A 185 -27.99 15.07 10.94
N LYS A 186 -28.02 15.24 9.62
CA LYS A 186 -28.49 16.46 8.97
C LYS A 186 -29.01 16.19 7.57
N ILE A 187 -30.20 16.72 7.28
CA ILE A 187 -30.75 16.88 5.94
C ILE A 187 -30.93 18.39 5.74
N PRO A 188 -30.17 19.05 4.84
CA PRO A 188 -30.09 20.52 4.78
C PRO A 188 -31.43 21.24 4.60
N TYR A 189 -32.40 20.57 3.98
CA TYR A 189 -33.71 21.11 3.60
C TYR A 189 -34.88 20.50 4.38
N ALA A 190 -34.62 19.76 5.47
CA ALA A 190 -35.66 19.20 6.32
C ALA A 190 -35.45 19.59 7.79
N GLU A 191 -36.54 19.89 8.49
CA GLU A 191 -36.49 20.22 9.92
C GLU A 191 -36.18 18.99 10.79
N LYS A 192 -36.56 17.79 10.33
CA LYS A 192 -36.37 16.53 11.06
C LYS A 192 -35.69 15.50 10.16
N VAL A 193 -34.77 14.75 10.76
CA VAL A 193 -34.13 13.60 10.13
C VAL A 193 -34.88 12.33 10.53
N PRO A 194 -35.30 11.48 9.58
CA PRO A 194 -35.93 10.21 9.91
C PRO A 194 -34.98 9.30 10.70
N GLU A 195 -35.47 8.64 11.75
CA GLU A 195 -34.63 7.83 12.64
C GLU A 195 -33.98 6.62 11.94
N PHE A 196 -34.65 6.08 10.93
CA PHE A 196 -34.13 4.97 10.12
C PHE A 196 -33.07 5.41 9.08
N ALA A 197 -32.87 6.72 8.86
CA ALA A 197 -31.91 7.21 7.88
C ALA A 197 -30.48 6.98 8.38
N LYS A 198 -29.86 5.89 7.91
CA LYS A 198 -28.51 5.49 8.29
C LYS A 198 -27.79 4.85 7.10
N VAL A 199 -26.52 5.20 6.90
CA VAL A 199 -25.62 4.45 6.01
C VAL A 199 -25.03 3.27 6.78
N ARG A 200 -24.82 2.14 6.11
CA ARG A 200 -24.15 1.01 6.74
C ARG A 200 -22.70 1.39 7.05
N ILE A 201 -22.27 1.07 8.27
CA ILE A 201 -20.88 1.18 8.69
C ILE A 201 -20.21 -0.19 8.55
N TRP A 202 -18.91 -0.18 8.35
CA TRP A 202 -18.08 -1.37 8.48
C TRP A 202 -17.36 -1.28 9.81
N PRO A 203 -17.39 -2.31 10.68
CA PRO A 203 -16.54 -2.30 11.86
C PRO A 203 -15.09 -2.18 11.39
N SER A 204 -14.40 -1.14 11.85
CA SER A 204 -13.10 -0.75 11.33
C SER A 204 -12.18 -0.33 12.46
N CYS A 205 -10.88 -0.50 12.25
CA CYS A 205 -9.85 0.03 13.14
C CYS A 205 -8.70 0.62 12.34
N GLU A 206 -7.95 1.52 12.97
CA GLU A 206 -6.70 2.03 12.44
C GLU A 206 -5.55 1.59 13.34
N LEU A 207 -4.65 0.76 12.81
CA LEU A 207 -3.55 0.17 13.56
C LEU A 207 -2.36 -0.07 12.64
N ASN A 208 -1.14 0.00 13.17
CA ASN A 208 0.10 -0.31 12.43
C ASN A 208 0.24 0.50 11.11
N GLY A 209 -0.30 1.73 11.07
CA GLY A 209 -0.30 2.58 9.89
C GLY A 209 -1.29 2.18 8.79
N GLN A 210 -2.27 1.33 9.11
CA GLN A 210 -3.25 0.77 8.18
C GLN A 210 -4.67 1.02 8.69
N VAL A 211 -5.60 1.28 7.78
CA VAL A 211 -7.05 1.22 8.04
C VAL A 211 -7.52 -0.18 7.66
N LEU A 212 -8.20 -0.85 8.58
CA LEU A 212 -8.73 -2.21 8.39
C LEU A 212 -10.24 -2.24 8.61
N VAL A 213 -10.91 -3.17 7.91
CA VAL A 213 -12.32 -3.50 8.12
C VAL A 213 -12.48 -4.95 8.55
N TRP A 214 -13.44 -5.22 9.41
CA TRP A 214 -13.85 -6.56 9.78
C TRP A 214 -14.93 -7.08 8.84
N PHE A 215 -14.84 -8.35 8.52
CA PHE A 215 -15.85 -9.09 7.77
C PHE A 215 -16.19 -10.40 8.48
N HIS A 216 -17.48 -10.69 8.57
CA HIS A 216 -18.01 -11.98 8.97
C HIS A 216 -19.22 -12.32 8.08
N CYS A 217 -19.30 -13.55 7.58
CA CYS A 217 -20.40 -14.00 6.70
C CYS A 217 -21.78 -13.83 7.35
N ASP A 218 -21.89 -14.08 8.65
CA ASP A 218 -23.12 -13.94 9.43
C ASP A 218 -23.29 -12.56 10.08
N GLY A 219 -22.37 -11.62 9.81
CA GLY A 219 -22.43 -10.26 10.37
C GLY A 219 -22.07 -10.14 11.86
N GLU A 220 -21.38 -11.14 12.43
CA GLU A 220 -20.89 -11.07 13.81
C GLU A 220 -19.81 -10.01 14.01
N ASP A 221 -19.73 -9.49 15.23
CA ASP A 221 -18.71 -8.54 15.66
C ASP A 221 -17.29 -9.15 15.65
N PRO A 222 -16.23 -8.31 15.62
CA PRO A 222 -14.85 -8.78 15.67
C PRO A 222 -14.58 -9.70 16.85
N GLN A 223 -14.25 -10.96 16.55
CA GLN A 223 -13.94 -11.97 17.56
C GLN A 223 -12.48 -11.88 18.06
N TRP A 224 -11.61 -11.21 17.31
CA TRP A 224 -10.21 -10.98 17.65
C TRP A 224 -9.74 -9.61 17.18
N LEU A 225 -8.66 -9.11 17.77
CA LEU A 225 -8.05 -7.83 17.43
C LEU A 225 -6.72 -8.04 16.71
N VAL A 226 -6.45 -7.17 15.74
CA VAL A 226 -5.12 -7.10 15.10
C VAL A 226 -4.09 -6.71 16.17
N PRO A 227 -2.97 -7.43 16.32
CA PRO A 227 -1.96 -7.08 17.28
C PRO A 227 -1.26 -5.76 16.89
N GLU A 228 -1.02 -4.91 17.88
CA GLU A 228 -0.21 -3.71 17.70
C GLU A 228 1.27 -4.09 17.58
N GLN A 229 1.96 -3.52 16.58
CA GLN A 229 3.42 -3.63 16.44
C GLN A 229 4.07 -2.42 17.09
N GLN A 230 4.67 -2.63 18.27
CA GLN A 230 5.23 -1.55 19.08
C GLN A 230 6.31 -0.76 18.33
N GLU A 231 7.16 -1.43 17.56
CA GLU A 231 8.25 -0.83 16.79
C GLU A 231 7.73 0.16 15.74
N ILE A 232 6.51 -0.04 15.22
CA ILE A 232 5.85 0.92 14.34
C ILE A 232 5.34 2.11 15.17
N THR A 233 4.67 1.85 16.28
CA THR A 233 4.09 2.90 17.14
C THR A 233 5.16 3.78 17.81
N THR A 234 6.29 3.22 18.23
CA THR A 234 7.43 3.93 18.81
C THR A 234 8.28 4.65 17.76
N GLY A 235 8.07 4.36 16.48
CA GLY A 235 8.82 4.93 15.36
C GLY A 235 10.21 4.32 15.16
N GLU A 236 10.53 3.21 15.82
CA GLU A 236 11.73 2.42 15.56
C GLU A 236 11.74 1.90 14.12
N TRP A 237 10.59 1.41 13.65
CA TRP A 237 10.38 0.98 12.28
C TRP A 237 9.73 2.10 11.48
N VAL A 238 10.43 2.52 10.44
CA VAL A 238 9.96 3.55 9.52
C VAL A 238 9.45 2.95 8.23
N TYR A 239 8.39 3.52 7.67
CA TYR A 239 7.89 3.09 6.39
C TYR A 239 8.91 3.33 5.27
N ARG A 240 9.29 2.26 4.56
CA ARG A 240 10.23 2.29 3.44
C ARG A 240 9.59 2.04 2.07
N GLY A 241 8.28 1.84 2.01
CA GLY A 241 7.58 1.60 0.76
C GLY A 241 6.50 0.54 0.87
N ARG A 242 5.80 0.33 -0.24
CA ARG A 242 4.84 -0.75 -0.44
C ARG A 242 4.92 -1.28 -1.86
N THR A 243 4.56 -2.54 -2.00
CA THR A 243 4.30 -3.17 -3.29
C THR A 243 2.85 -3.62 -3.31
N GLU A 244 2.15 -3.38 -4.42
CA GLU A 244 0.74 -3.70 -4.59
C GLU A 244 0.56 -4.38 -5.95
N HIS A 245 -0.14 -5.50 -5.95
CA HIS A 245 -0.32 -6.32 -7.13
C HIS A 245 -1.81 -6.65 -7.28
N PHE A 246 -2.40 -6.27 -8.41
CA PHE A 246 -3.76 -6.65 -8.75
C PHE A 246 -3.74 -8.01 -9.46
N ILE A 247 -4.13 -9.05 -8.72
CA ILE A 247 -4.07 -10.44 -9.18
C ILE A 247 -5.48 -10.96 -9.43
N ASN A 248 -5.65 -11.68 -10.53
CA ASN A 248 -6.89 -12.39 -10.82
C ASN A 248 -6.79 -13.84 -10.29
N ALA A 249 -6.87 -14.03 -8.98
CA ALA A 249 -6.79 -15.33 -8.32
C ALA A 249 -7.77 -15.39 -7.13
N HIS A 250 -8.10 -16.60 -6.69
CA HIS A 250 -8.84 -16.74 -5.43
C HIS A 250 -7.93 -16.29 -4.27
N ILE A 251 -8.49 -15.65 -3.24
CA ILE A 251 -7.69 -15.07 -2.14
C ILE A 251 -6.84 -16.13 -1.41
N GLN A 252 -7.30 -17.38 -1.41
CA GLN A 252 -6.60 -18.54 -0.83
C GLN A 252 -5.27 -18.87 -1.52
N GLU A 253 -5.12 -18.59 -2.82
CA GLU A 253 -3.93 -18.99 -3.60
C GLU A 253 -2.65 -18.31 -3.10
N ILE A 254 -2.75 -17.08 -2.58
CA ILE A 254 -1.61 -16.32 -2.09
C ILE A 254 -1.04 -16.91 -0.78
N PRO A 255 -1.82 -17.13 0.29
CA PRO A 255 -1.31 -17.70 1.53
C PRO A 255 -0.83 -19.15 1.41
N GLU A 256 -1.26 -19.93 0.40
CA GLU A 256 -0.73 -21.29 0.17
C GLU A 256 0.79 -21.31 -0.05
N ASN A 257 1.38 -20.22 -0.56
CA ASN A 257 2.84 -20.08 -0.70
C ASN A 257 3.58 -20.18 0.64
N ALA A 258 2.92 -19.94 1.78
CA ALA A 258 3.57 -20.00 3.09
C ALA A 258 3.99 -21.43 3.47
N ALA A 259 3.25 -22.45 3.03
CA ALA A 259 3.56 -23.85 3.31
C ALA A 259 4.50 -24.48 2.28
N ASP A 260 4.59 -23.92 1.07
CA ASP A 260 5.45 -24.42 0.00
C ASP A 260 6.89 -23.94 0.19
N ILE A 261 7.72 -24.71 0.89
CA ILE A 261 9.15 -24.39 1.03
C ILE A 261 9.90 -24.57 -0.29
N ALA A 262 9.44 -25.48 -1.16
CA ALA A 262 10.17 -25.88 -2.34
C ALA A 262 10.27 -24.75 -3.37
N HIS A 263 9.24 -23.90 -3.48
CA HIS A 263 9.27 -22.77 -4.41
C HIS A 263 10.39 -21.77 -4.12
N LEU A 264 10.89 -21.67 -2.88
CA LEU A 264 12.00 -20.77 -2.53
C LEU A 264 13.28 -21.09 -3.31
N GLY A 265 13.59 -22.38 -3.47
CA GLY A 265 14.76 -22.84 -4.22
C GLY A 265 14.60 -22.78 -5.75
N HIS A 266 13.38 -22.57 -6.26
CA HIS A 266 13.11 -22.52 -7.70
C HIS A 266 12.81 -21.11 -8.20
N LEU A 267 11.91 -20.40 -7.52
CA LEU A 267 11.42 -19.08 -7.93
C LEU A 267 12.26 -17.93 -7.36
N HIS A 268 12.85 -18.08 -6.18
CA HIS A 268 13.59 -17.00 -5.50
C HIS A 268 15.10 -17.12 -5.60
N THR A 269 15.62 -18.17 -6.25
CA THR A 269 17.08 -18.35 -6.46
C THR A 269 17.70 -17.35 -7.43
N PRO A 270 17.06 -17.00 -8.58
CA PRO A 270 17.62 -15.99 -9.47
C PRO A 270 17.83 -14.63 -8.80
N ALA A 271 18.66 -13.79 -9.43
CA ALA A 271 18.83 -12.41 -9.00
C ALA A 271 17.47 -11.69 -8.91
N ILE A 272 17.22 -10.92 -7.84
CA ILE A 272 15.96 -10.16 -7.66
C ILE A 272 15.71 -9.20 -8.84
N VAL A 273 16.77 -8.74 -9.49
CA VAL A 273 16.72 -7.88 -10.68
C VAL A 273 16.42 -8.64 -11.99
N SER A 274 16.34 -9.97 -11.97
CA SER A 274 16.04 -10.79 -13.15
C SER A 274 14.59 -10.65 -13.65
N GLY A 275 13.74 -9.97 -12.87
CA GLY A 275 12.35 -9.72 -13.19
C GLY A 275 11.43 -10.84 -12.70
N VAL A 276 10.20 -10.87 -13.22
CA VAL A 276 9.15 -11.84 -12.82
C VAL A 276 8.71 -12.76 -13.95
N ASP A 277 9.32 -12.63 -15.13
CA ASP A 277 9.02 -13.49 -16.28
C ASP A 277 9.78 -14.80 -16.16
N LEU A 278 9.07 -15.88 -15.79
CA LEU A 278 9.65 -17.20 -15.56
C LEU A 278 10.42 -17.77 -16.76
N ARG A 279 10.19 -17.25 -17.97
CA ARG A 279 10.94 -17.64 -19.17
C ARG A 279 12.38 -17.12 -19.15
N CYS A 280 12.63 -16.05 -18.41
CA CYS A 280 13.88 -15.30 -18.42
C CYS A 280 14.59 -15.28 -17.06
N THR A 281 13.89 -15.58 -15.96
CA THR A 281 14.46 -15.53 -14.60
C THR A 281 15.67 -16.46 -14.44
N ASN A 282 15.63 -17.66 -15.03
CA ASN A 282 16.77 -18.59 -15.05
C ASN A 282 17.76 -18.36 -16.21
N SER A 283 17.80 -17.16 -16.80
CA SER A 283 18.77 -16.84 -17.86
C SER A 283 20.20 -16.86 -17.34
N LYS A 284 21.14 -17.34 -18.18
CA LYS A 284 22.58 -17.29 -17.92
C LYS A 284 23.11 -15.89 -17.63
N THR A 285 22.41 -14.85 -18.10
CA THR A 285 22.72 -13.44 -17.83
C THR A 285 22.84 -13.13 -16.34
N TRP A 286 22.08 -13.84 -15.50
CA TRP A 286 22.00 -13.59 -14.05
C TRP A 286 22.68 -14.67 -13.19
N GLU A 287 23.32 -15.68 -13.79
CA GLU A 287 23.96 -16.79 -13.05
C GLU A 287 25.04 -16.32 -12.06
N PHE A 288 25.64 -15.16 -12.31
CA PHE A 288 26.63 -14.57 -11.43
C PHE A 288 26.08 -14.10 -10.09
N LEU A 289 24.76 -13.95 -9.94
CA LEU A 289 24.10 -13.47 -8.72
C LEU A 289 22.91 -14.38 -8.37
N ARG A 290 23.01 -15.10 -7.26
CA ARG A 290 22.01 -16.06 -6.81
C ARG A 290 21.70 -15.90 -5.33
N HIS A 291 20.47 -16.19 -4.96
CA HIS A 291 20.02 -16.26 -3.58
C HIS A 291 19.83 -17.71 -3.16
N ASP A 292 20.33 -18.04 -1.99
CA ASP A 292 20.14 -19.34 -1.35
C ASP A 292 19.24 -19.16 -0.13
N TRP A 293 18.09 -19.82 -0.18
CA TRP A 293 17.09 -19.79 0.87
C TRP A 293 17.05 -21.16 1.54
N LYS A 294 17.28 -21.20 2.86
CA LYS A 294 17.06 -22.40 3.67
C LYS A 294 15.97 -22.09 4.68
N VAL A 295 14.89 -22.87 4.63
CA VAL A 295 13.76 -22.70 5.53
C VAL A 295 13.49 -23.99 6.27
N GLN A 296 13.26 -23.86 7.57
CA GLN A 296 12.90 -24.95 8.45
C GLN A 296 11.68 -24.54 9.27
N TRP A 297 10.72 -25.45 9.37
CA TRP A 297 9.57 -25.29 10.25
C TRP A 297 9.74 -26.19 11.47
N GLU A 298 9.52 -25.63 12.64
CA GLU A 298 9.52 -26.35 13.91
C GLU A 298 8.24 -26.00 14.68
N PRO A 299 7.51 -26.98 15.23
CA PRO A 299 6.38 -26.67 16.12
C PRO A 299 6.88 -25.98 17.39
N GLU A 300 6.09 -25.05 17.94
CA GLU A 300 6.40 -24.51 19.27
C GLU A 300 6.31 -25.61 20.35
N ALA A 301 7.05 -25.43 21.44
CA ALA A 301 6.93 -26.29 22.62
C ALA A 301 5.54 -26.15 23.28
N GLU A 302 5.17 -27.13 24.12
CA GLU A 302 3.96 -27.03 24.95
C GLU A 302 3.94 -25.74 25.77
N PRO A 303 2.79 -25.05 25.91
CA PRO A 303 1.43 -25.45 25.50
C PRO A 303 1.04 -25.10 24.04
N ASN A 304 1.97 -24.57 23.25
CA ASN A 304 1.68 -23.96 21.95
C ASN A 304 1.95 -24.87 20.74
N LYS A 305 1.85 -26.19 20.86
CA LYS A 305 2.14 -27.11 19.73
C LYS A 305 1.32 -26.87 18.45
N HIS A 306 0.24 -26.08 18.53
CA HIS A 306 -0.56 -25.63 17.39
C HIS A 306 0.04 -24.44 16.63
N CYS A 307 1.12 -23.85 17.16
CA CYS A 307 1.89 -22.78 16.54
C CYS A 307 3.16 -23.35 15.90
N SER A 308 3.71 -22.63 14.92
CA SER A 308 4.90 -23.04 14.19
C SER A 308 5.90 -21.89 14.09
N GLN A 309 7.17 -22.20 14.23
CA GLN A 309 8.30 -21.31 14.01
C GLN A 309 8.91 -21.62 12.66
N MET A 310 9.08 -20.60 11.83
CA MET A 310 9.79 -20.67 10.56
C MET A 310 11.15 -19.99 10.72
N LEU A 311 12.22 -20.77 10.66
CA LEU A 311 13.57 -20.25 10.55
C LEU A 311 13.94 -20.12 9.08
N VAL A 312 14.24 -18.90 8.64
CA VAL A 312 14.70 -18.57 7.29
C VAL A 312 16.16 -18.14 7.36
N LYS A 313 17.05 -18.84 6.67
CA LYS A 313 18.44 -18.42 6.45
C LYS A 313 18.62 -18.03 5.00
N HIS A 314 19.24 -16.88 4.78
CA HIS A 314 19.47 -16.33 3.47
C HIS A 314 20.96 -16.07 3.23
N ALA A 315 21.46 -16.57 2.10
CA ALA A 315 22.79 -16.29 1.62
C ALA A 315 22.76 -15.78 0.17
N LEU A 316 23.75 -14.98 -0.19
CA LEU A 316 23.93 -14.44 -1.52
C LEU A 316 25.19 -15.02 -2.14
N THR A 317 25.09 -15.65 -3.30
CA THR A 317 26.24 -16.08 -4.09
C THR A 317 26.50 -15.07 -5.20
N VAL A 318 27.71 -14.51 -5.20
CA VAL A 318 28.17 -13.56 -6.23
C VAL A 318 29.46 -14.10 -6.85
N PHE A 319 29.45 -14.32 -8.17
CA PHE A 319 30.56 -14.92 -8.92
C PHE A 319 31.11 -16.22 -8.29
N GLY A 320 30.22 -17.06 -7.78
CA GLY A 320 30.58 -18.35 -7.15
C GLY A 320 31.02 -18.25 -5.68
N SER A 321 31.17 -17.04 -5.13
CA SER A 321 31.47 -16.83 -3.70
C SER A 321 30.20 -16.56 -2.91
N THR A 322 29.96 -17.34 -1.85
CA THR A 322 28.75 -17.24 -1.01
C THR A 322 28.97 -16.35 0.21
N TRP A 323 28.01 -15.48 0.48
CA TRP A 323 27.99 -14.51 1.58
C TRP A 323 26.73 -14.69 2.41
N HIS A 324 26.87 -14.93 3.70
CA HIS A 324 25.74 -15.02 4.62
C HIS A 324 25.30 -13.61 5.02
N LEU A 325 24.10 -13.20 4.61
CA LEU A 325 23.63 -11.83 4.79
C LEU A 325 22.60 -11.69 5.90
N LEU A 326 21.75 -12.70 6.10
CA LEU A 326 20.60 -12.58 6.98
C LEU A 326 20.12 -13.94 7.49
N ASP A 327 19.90 -14.01 8.79
CA ASP A 327 19.13 -15.07 9.44
C ASP A 327 17.87 -14.43 10.05
N VAL A 328 16.70 -14.95 9.71
CA VAL A 328 15.40 -14.46 10.20
C VAL A 328 14.67 -15.61 10.86
N CYS A 329 14.25 -15.43 12.11
CA CYS A 329 13.28 -16.30 12.76
C CYS A 329 11.91 -15.64 12.70
N VAL A 330 10.95 -16.28 12.03
CA VAL A 330 9.56 -15.84 11.92
C VAL A 330 8.69 -16.76 12.76
N LEU A 331 7.90 -16.18 13.66
CA LEU A 331 6.93 -16.93 14.45
C LEU A 331 5.56 -16.87 13.76
N ALA A 332 5.05 -18.02 13.30
CA ALA A 332 3.68 -18.13 12.79
C ALA A 332 2.78 -18.73 13.87
N ARG A 333 2.06 -17.86 14.57
CA ARG A 333 1.01 -18.29 15.50
C ARG A 333 -0.31 -18.38 14.77
N GLN A 334 -0.86 -19.59 14.69
CA GLN A 334 -2.25 -19.74 14.28
C GLN A 334 -3.13 -19.36 15.47
N ILE A 335 -3.68 -18.15 15.45
CA ILE A 335 -4.69 -17.73 16.42
C ILE A 335 -6.00 -18.40 16.01
N LYS A 336 -6.21 -19.62 16.49
CA LYS A 336 -7.47 -20.35 16.27
C LYS A 336 -8.51 -19.84 17.27
N HIS A 337 -9.45 -19.02 16.84
CA HIS A 337 -10.77 -19.09 17.43
C HIS A 337 -11.43 -20.35 16.87
N LEU A 338 -11.74 -21.29 17.75
CA LEU A 338 -12.59 -22.43 17.45
C LEU A 338 -13.97 -21.88 17.10
N LEU A 339 -14.22 -21.60 15.83
CA LEU A 339 -15.58 -21.46 15.34
C LEU A 339 -16.22 -22.85 15.42
N ASN A 340 -17.07 -23.04 16.41
CA ASN A 340 -18.07 -24.10 16.40
C ASN A 340 -19.05 -23.79 15.26
N CYS A 341 -18.68 -24.10 14.01
CA CYS A 341 -19.64 -24.25 12.94
C CYS A 341 -20.40 -25.56 13.19
N THR A 342 -21.40 -25.53 14.07
CA THR A 342 -22.48 -26.52 14.04
C THR A 342 -23.30 -26.23 12.80
N SER A 343 -22.98 -26.90 11.70
CA SER A 343 -23.91 -27.02 10.58
C SER A 343 -25.09 -27.86 11.06
N THR A 344 -26.18 -27.21 11.46
CA THR A 344 -27.49 -27.85 11.44
C THR A 344 -27.87 -28.05 9.99
N GLN A 345 -27.57 -29.24 9.45
CA GLN A 345 -28.31 -29.74 8.30
C GLN A 345 -29.70 -30.13 8.81
N GLU A 346 -30.69 -29.28 8.58
CA GLU A 346 -32.08 -29.72 8.59
C GLU A 346 -32.40 -30.25 7.18
N ASN A 347 -32.87 -31.51 7.14
CA ASN A 347 -33.46 -32.17 5.98
C ASN A 347 -34.89 -31.70 5.74
#